data_AF-B0ESW8-F1
#
_entry.id   AF-B0ESW8-F1
#
_cell.length_a   1.000
_cell.length_b   1.000
_cell.length_c   1.000
_cell.angle_alpha   90.00
_cell.angle_beta   90.00
_cell.angle_gamma   90.00
#
_symmetry.space_group_name_H-M   'P 1'
#
loop_
_entity.id
_entity.type
_entity.pdbx_description
1 polymer ?
#
loop_
_entity_poly.entity_id
_entity_poly.type
_entity_poly.pdbx_seq_one_letter_code
_entity_poly.pdbx_strand_id
1 'polypeptide(L)'
;MSQPQWVLTQKKTFTKWANVQLSGAYVINDVETDLNDGLILISLFEALRKQKVQFRYNKKPKMRVAKLENTEQALNFIKADGVKLVNIDAQNIVDGNLTLILGLLWTLILKYQIAQNKMDASKNALLEWVNSKLTSRKIKNFSNDWNTGDVLNELIHALEPDFIDLADSASKGEGEERIQYGLSIAEDKMEIPAIIAAEDMALPEPDELSVMAYVSYFRHYEAEKEKRLGEAERLAREAELMRTPDPSKCVMSGPGLKTGEVLVPQEFTVTAKNCKGDQITQGGVTWNAHVFDPEGNEIPIEQKIMGMEHMI
;
A
#
# COMPACT_ATOMS: atom_id res chain seq x y z
N MET A 1 34.70 0.34 5.81
CA MET A 1 33.79 -0.82 5.76
C MET A 1 32.73 -0.49 4.72
N SER A 2 32.42 -1.40 3.80
CA SER A 2 31.32 -1.18 2.84
C SER A 2 30.00 -1.08 3.58
N GLN A 3 29.13 -0.14 3.18
CA GLN A 3 27.79 -0.02 3.75
C GLN A 3 26.99 -1.31 3.47
N PRO A 4 26.13 -1.78 4.39
CA PRO A 4 25.22 -2.87 4.12
C PRO A 4 24.32 -2.58 2.91
N GLN A 5 23.97 -3.61 2.14
CA GLN A 5 23.16 -3.45 0.93
C GLN A 5 21.83 -2.73 1.21
N TRP A 6 21.13 -3.08 2.29
CA TRP A 6 19.86 -2.44 2.66
C TRP A 6 19.99 -0.92 2.89
N VAL A 7 21.15 -0.44 3.39
CA VAL A 7 21.41 1.00 3.57
C VAL A 7 21.51 1.69 2.21
N LEU A 8 22.13 1.04 1.23
CA LEU A 8 22.25 1.57 -0.13
C LEU A 8 20.89 1.61 -0.83
N THR A 9 20.11 0.53 -0.73
CA THR A 9 18.73 0.45 -1.23
C THR A 9 17.85 1.55 -0.63
N GLN A 10 17.92 1.73 0.68
CA GLN A 10 17.16 2.76 1.39
C GLN A 10 17.60 4.17 1.00
N LYS A 11 18.91 4.41 0.89
CA LYS A 11 19.47 5.68 0.41
C LYS A 11 18.97 6.04 -0.98
N LYS A 12 19.04 5.12 -1.96
CA LYS A 12 18.51 5.33 -3.31
C LYS A 12 17.01 5.63 -3.27
N THR A 13 16.25 4.82 -2.53
CA THR A 13 14.79 4.92 -2.47
C THR A 13 14.33 6.25 -1.87
N PHE A 14 14.92 6.64 -0.75
CA PHE A 14 14.57 7.90 -0.08
C PHE A 14 15.06 9.13 -0.86
N THR A 15 16.16 9.01 -1.61
CA THR A 15 16.61 10.05 -2.54
C THR A 15 15.58 10.27 -3.65
N LYS A 16 15.15 9.19 -4.33
CA LYS A 16 14.10 9.27 -5.35
C LYS A 16 12.79 9.80 -4.78
N TRP A 17 12.39 9.33 -3.60
CA TRP A 17 11.22 9.83 -2.89
C TRP A 17 11.29 11.35 -2.66
N ALA A 18 12.40 11.86 -2.12
CA ALA A 18 12.57 13.28 -1.84
C ALA A 18 12.51 14.11 -3.14
N ASN A 19 13.09 13.62 -4.23
CA ASN A 19 13.00 14.26 -5.55
C ASN A 19 11.55 14.34 -6.07
N VAL A 20 10.75 13.29 -5.89
CA VAL A 20 9.32 13.30 -6.24
C VAL A 20 8.60 14.42 -5.47
N GLN A 21 8.82 14.51 -4.16
CA GLN A 21 8.19 15.54 -3.33
C GLN A 21 8.62 16.97 -3.73
N LEU A 22 9.89 17.14 -4.09
CA LEU A 22 10.42 18.44 -4.52
C LEU A 22 9.90 18.90 -5.88
N SER A 23 9.38 18.00 -6.71
CA SER A 23 8.78 18.32 -8.02
C SER A 23 9.67 19.25 -8.87
N GLY A 24 10.97 18.99 -8.88
CA GLY A 24 11.96 19.76 -9.66
C GLY A 24 12.43 21.09 -9.05
N ALA A 25 11.93 21.50 -7.87
CA ALA A 25 12.45 22.68 -7.18
C ALA A 25 13.95 22.54 -6.83
N TYR A 26 14.35 21.31 -6.52
CA TYR A 26 15.74 20.87 -6.33
C TYR A 26 15.90 19.47 -6.93
N VAL A 27 17.14 19.12 -7.26
CA VAL A 27 17.54 17.76 -7.65
C VAL A 27 18.57 17.26 -6.64
N ILE A 28 18.22 16.18 -5.95
CA ILE A 28 19.09 15.49 -5.00
C ILE A 28 19.73 14.32 -5.74
N ASN A 29 21.07 14.33 -5.81
CA ASN A 29 21.84 13.20 -6.30
C ASN A 29 22.23 12.28 -5.14
N ASP A 30 22.54 12.88 -3.99
CA ASP A 30 22.93 12.16 -2.79
C ASP A 30 22.39 12.87 -1.53
N VAL A 31 21.44 12.22 -0.83
CA VAL A 31 20.87 12.74 0.43
C VAL A 31 21.89 12.92 1.56
N GLU A 32 23.03 12.23 1.51
CA GLU A 32 24.10 12.35 2.49
C GLU A 32 24.82 13.70 2.40
N THR A 33 24.99 14.22 1.17
CA THR A 33 25.77 15.43 0.93
C THR A 33 24.90 16.63 0.56
N ASP A 34 23.82 16.44 -0.17
CA ASP A 34 23.08 17.55 -0.80
C ASP A 34 22.16 18.26 0.21
N LEU A 35 21.81 17.61 1.32
CA LEU A 35 21.01 18.21 2.39
C LEU A 35 21.82 19.12 3.34
N ASN A 36 23.15 19.17 3.19
CA ASN A 36 24.06 19.71 4.19
C ASN A 36 23.96 21.22 4.45
N ASP A 37 23.25 21.97 3.60
CA ASP A 37 23.13 23.42 3.71
C ASP A 37 21.75 23.91 4.21
N GLY A 38 20.87 22.95 4.48
CA GLY A 38 19.51 23.15 4.97
C GLY A 38 18.51 23.65 3.92
N LEU A 39 18.93 24.08 2.74
CA LEU A 39 18.03 24.67 1.74
C LEU A 39 17.07 23.65 1.15
N ILE A 40 17.61 22.50 0.72
CA ILE A 40 16.80 21.40 0.18
C ILE A 40 15.84 20.89 1.25
N LEU A 41 16.32 20.75 2.48
CA LEU A 41 15.51 20.29 3.60
C LEU A 41 14.32 21.22 3.86
N ILE A 42 14.55 22.55 3.88
CA ILE A 42 13.47 23.55 3.98
C ILE A 42 12.48 23.39 2.82
N SER A 43 12.97 23.31 1.57
CA SER A 43 12.11 23.18 0.39
C SER A 43 11.29 21.89 0.40
N LEU A 44 11.87 20.79 0.89
CA LEU A 44 11.18 19.52 1.04
C LEU A 44 10.01 19.66 2.03
N PHE A 45 10.21 20.35 3.15
CA PHE A 45 9.12 20.61 4.10
C PHE A 45 8.02 21.50 3.53
N GLU A 46 8.39 22.53 2.77
CA GLU A 46 7.40 23.38 2.11
C GLU A 46 6.53 22.56 1.16
N ALA A 47 7.13 21.64 0.41
CA ALA A 47 6.42 20.77 -0.52
C ALA A 47 5.51 19.77 0.21
N LEU A 48 6.00 19.10 1.25
CA LEU A 48 5.23 18.14 2.05
C LEU A 48 4.01 18.79 2.73
N ARG A 49 4.17 20.01 3.25
CA ARG A 49 3.10 20.79 3.91
C ARG A 49 2.22 21.55 2.94
N LYS A 50 2.63 21.68 1.67
CA LYS A 50 2.04 22.60 0.69
C LYS A 50 1.93 24.04 1.24
N GLN A 51 2.91 24.46 2.05
CA GLN A 51 2.91 25.73 2.76
C GLN A 51 4.34 26.30 2.83
N LYS A 52 4.48 27.61 2.57
CA LYS A 52 5.76 28.31 2.69
C LYS A 52 6.18 28.55 4.14
N VAL A 53 7.48 28.41 4.40
CA VAL A 53 8.03 28.70 5.73
C VAL A 53 7.92 30.19 6.04
N GLN A 54 7.68 30.51 7.30
CA GLN A 54 7.54 31.90 7.77
C GLN A 54 8.83 32.44 8.39
N PHE A 55 9.79 31.57 8.73
CA PHE A 55 11.06 31.96 9.33
C PHE A 55 12.06 32.44 8.28
N ARG A 56 13.02 33.26 8.70
CA ARG A 56 14.08 33.78 7.83
C ARG A 56 15.28 32.84 7.80
N TYR A 57 15.77 32.53 6.61
CA TYR A 57 16.94 31.66 6.44
C TYR A 57 17.86 32.20 5.35
N ASN A 58 19.12 31.80 5.40
CA ASN A 58 20.13 32.24 4.45
C ASN A 58 19.96 31.50 3.12
N LYS A 59 19.67 32.22 2.03
CA LYS A 59 19.46 31.64 0.69
C LYS A 59 20.75 31.20 0.00
N LYS A 60 21.92 31.60 0.50
CA LYS A 60 23.25 31.28 -0.04
C LYS A 60 24.24 30.98 1.11
N PRO A 61 24.00 29.93 1.91
CA PRO A 61 24.82 29.61 3.08
C PRO A 61 26.21 29.11 2.66
N LYS A 62 27.24 29.96 2.79
CA LYS A 62 28.64 29.59 2.49
C LYS A 62 29.36 29.01 3.70
N MET A 63 29.21 29.65 4.86
CA MET A 63 29.90 29.28 6.09
C MET A 63 29.16 28.15 6.81
N ARG A 64 29.90 27.24 7.45
CA ARG A 64 29.31 26.13 8.24
C ARG A 64 28.30 26.61 9.28
N VAL A 65 28.55 27.76 9.92
CA VAL A 65 27.61 28.37 10.88
C VAL A 65 26.27 28.69 10.22
N ALA A 66 26.26 29.27 9.02
CA ALA A 66 25.02 29.58 8.31
C ALA A 66 24.27 28.32 7.85
N LYS A 67 25.00 27.26 7.49
CA LYS A 67 24.40 25.95 7.18
C LYS A 67 23.71 25.34 8.41
N LEU A 68 24.39 25.36 9.56
CA LEU A 68 23.82 24.91 10.83
C LEU A 68 22.56 25.70 11.20
N GLU A 69 22.58 27.03 11.08
CA GLU A 69 21.41 27.88 11.37
C GLU A 69 20.22 27.56 10.47
N ASN A 70 20.44 27.37 9.16
CA ASN A 70 19.38 26.98 8.23
C ASN A 70 18.77 25.62 8.61
N THR A 71 19.63 24.63 8.81
CA THR A 71 19.22 23.26 9.16
C THR A 71 18.51 23.23 10.51
N GLU A 72 18.98 23.96 11.51
CA GLU A 72 18.34 24.05 12.83
C GLU A 72 16.94 24.65 12.74
N GLN A 73 16.75 25.70 11.94
CA GLN A 73 15.41 26.25 11.70
C GLN A 73 14.49 25.25 10.98
N ALA A 74 15.01 24.52 10.01
CA ALA A 74 14.27 23.43 9.36
C ALA A 74 13.83 22.38 10.39
N LEU A 75 14.76 21.89 11.22
CA LEU A 75 14.45 20.90 12.27
C LEU A 75 13.43 21.41 13.28
N ASN A 76 13.49 22.69 13.66
CA ASN A 76 12.53 23.27 14.59
C ASN A 76 11.14 23.41 13.95
N PHE A 77 11.06 23.71 12.65
CA PHE A 77 9.80 23.68 11.91
C PHE A 77 9.19 22.28 11.85
N ILE A 78 10.01 21.25 11.63
CA ILE A 78 9.60 19.84 11.66
C ILE A 78 9.01 19.45 13.01
N LYS A 79 9.72 19.79 14.10
CA LYS A 79 9.28 19.53 15.47
C LYS A 79 7.97 20.25 15.77
N ALA A 80 7.82 21.50 15.33
CA ALA A 80 6.61 22.29 15.51
C ALA A 80 5.39 21.67 14.81
N ASP A 81 5.60 20.93 13.71
CA ASP A 81 4.52 20.18 13.05
C ASP A 81 4.17 18.86 13.77
N GLY A 82 4.79 18.57 14.91
CA GLY A 82 4.54 17.36 15.70
C GLY A 82 5.26 16.13 15.18
N VAL A 83 6.34 16.28 14.41
CA VAL A 83 7.27 15.18 14.12
C VAL A 83 8.18 14.96 15.32
N LYS A 84 8.28 13.72 15.80
CA LYS A 84 9.22 13.34 16.86
C LYS A 84 10.60 13.07 16.25
N LEU A 85 11.54 13.98 16.46
CA LEU A 85 12.93 13.78 16.06
C LEU A 85 13.66 12.92 17.10
N VAL A 86 14.25 11.81 16.66
CA VAL A 86 14.96 10.87 17.51
C VAL A 86 16.46 11.03 17.28
N ASN A 87 17.17 11.59 18.28
CA ASN A 87 18.63 11.71 18.30
C ASN A 87 19.25 12.35 17.04
N ILE A 88 18.57 13.34 16.45
CA ILE A 88 19.07 14.09 15.30
C ILE A 88 19.10 15.60 15.59
N ASP A 89 20.23 16.21 15.26
CA ASP A 89 20.48 17.64 15.33
C ASP A 89 20.97 18.20 13.98
N ALA A 90 21.14 19.53 13.90
CA ALA A 90 21.60 20.18 12.69
C ALA A 90 23.02 19.74 12.28
N GLN A 91 23.88 19.42 13.25
CA GLN A 91 25.25 18.99 12.96
C GLN A 91 25.27 17.67 12.22
N ASN A 92 24.42 16.71 12.60
CA ASN A 92 24.34 15.41 11.94
C ASN A 92 24.02 15.53 10.45
N ILE A 93 23.20 16.50 10.05
CA ILE A 93 22.83 16.71 8.64
C ILE A 93 23.93 17.48 7.90
N VAL A 94 24.47 18.54 8.51
CA VAL A 94 25.54 19.35 7.90
C VAL A 94 26.82 18.54 7.70
N ASP A 95 27.12 17.63 8.61
CA ASP A 95 28.31 16.77 8.55
C ASP A 95 28.06 15.43 7.82
N GLY A 96 26.86 15.18 7.30
CA GLY A 96 26.55 14.02 6.44
C GLY A 96 26.41 12.67 7.17
N ASN A 97 25.81 12.64 8.36
CA ASN A 97 25.52 11.39 9.06
C ASN A 97 24.36 10.65 8.38
N LEU A 98 24.70 9.78 7.42
CA LEU A 98 23.74 9.04 6.59
C LEU A 98 22.67 8.33 7.40
N THR A 99 23.04 7.61 8.47
CA THR A 99 22.08 6.85 9.29
C THR A 99 21.00 7.74 9.89
N LEU A 100 21.38 8.90 10.44
CA LEU A 100 20.44 9.84 11.03
C LEU A 100 19.61 10.56 9.95
N ILE A 101 20.23 10.87 8.81
CA ILE A 101 19.53 11.45 7.66
C ILE A 101 18.44 10.50 7.13
N LEU A 102 18.75 9.21 6.95
CA LEU A 102 17.77 8.21 6.53
C LEU A 102 16.65 8.04 7.57
N GLY A 103 16.99 8.03 8.86
CA GLY A 103 16.01 8.00 9.95
C GLY A 103 15.08 9.21 9.93
N LEU A 104 15.61 10.41 9.65
CA LEU A 104 14.79 11.61 9.45
C LEU A 104 13.85 11.43 8.26
N LEU A 105 14.37 11.10 7.08
CA LEU A 105 13.57 10.94 5.85
C LEU A 105 12.47 9.89 6.03
N TRP A 106 12.77 8.76 6.67
CA TRP A 106 11.76 7.76 7.04
C TRP A 106 10.67 8.36 7.92
N THR A 107 11.03 9.14 8.94
CA THR A 107 10.05 9.78 9.82
C THR A 107 9.13 10.73 9.03
N LEU A 108 9.65 11.39 7.99
CA LEU A 108 8.85 12.23 7.10
C LEU A 108 7.92 11.41 6.22
N ILE A 109 8.43 10.36 5.58
CA ILE A 109 7.64 9.41 4.77
C ILE A 109 6.50 8.86 5.62
N LEU A 110 6.80 8.38 6.83
CA LEU A 110 5.83 7.83 7.74
C LEU A 110 4.73 8.85 8.07
N LYS A 111 5.07 10.08 8.46
CA LYS A 111 4.06 11.09 8.85
C LYS A 111 3.28 11.63 7.66
N TYR A 112 3.96 12.05 6.60
CA TYR A 112 3.33 12.80 5.51
C TYR A 112 2.82 11.91 4.39
N GLN A 113 3.31 10.68 4.25
CA GLN A 113 2.82 9.76 3.23
C GLN A 113 2.01 8.61 3.84
N ILE A 114 2.50 7.95 4.88
CA ILE A 114 1.83 6.76 5.40
C ILE A 114 0.74 7.13 6.43
N ALA A 115 0.90 8.18 7.23
CA ALA A 115 -0.02 8.48 8.32
C ALA A 115 -1.23 9.32 7.91
N GLN A 116 -1.03 10.39 7.13
CA GLN A 116 -2.08 11.21 6.49
C GLN A 116 -3.34 11.40 7.38
N ASN A 117 -3.16 11.85 8.62
CA ASN A 117 -4.21 12.16 9.62
C ASN A 117 -5.05 10.97 10.16
N LYS A 118 -4.69 9.72 9.85
CA LYS A 118 -5.35 8.54 10.44
C LYS A 118 -4.65 8.10 11.72
N MET A 119 -5.43 7.79 12.75
CA MET A 119 -4.92 7.35 14.06
C MET A 119 -4.18 6.00 13.96
N ASP A 120 -4.56 5.17 12.98
CA ASP A 120 -3.99 3.85 12.70
C ASP A 120 -2.88 3.87 11.64
N ALA A 121 -1.99 4.85 11.70
CA ALA A 121 -0.88 5.06 10.76
C ALA A 121 0.30 4.08 10.95
N SER A 122 0.03 2.77 10.94
CA SER A 122 1.04 1.74 11.23
C SER A 122 1.34 0.88 10.01
N LYS A 123 2.48 0.17 10.08
CA LYS A 123 2.81 -0.95 9.18
C LYS A 123 1.63 -1.91 9.04
N ASN A 124 0.92 -2.20 10.14
CA ASN A 124 -0.20 -3.12 10.14
C ASN A 124 -1.39 -2.59 9.34
N ALA A 125 -1.72 -1.30 9.43
CA ALA A 125 -2.80 -0.74 8.65
C ALA A 125 -2.49 -0.72 7.14
N LEU A 126 -1.22 -0.52 6.75
CA LEU A 126 -0.83 -0.66 5.36
C LEU A 126 -0.91 -2.12 4.90
N LEU A 127 -0.50 -3.09 5.75
CA LEU A 127 -0.66 -4.52 5.46
C LEU A 127 -2.13 -4.93 5.34
N GLU A 128 -2.99 -4.44 6.22
CA GLU A 128 -4.44 -4.68 6.18
C GLU A 128 -5.04 -4.10 4.90
N TRP A 129 -4.63 -2.89 4.52
CA TRP A 129 -5.06 -2.29 3.27
C TRP A 129 -4.63 -3.15 2.06
N VAL A 130 -3.37 -3.56 1.95
CA VAL A 130 -2.93 -4.43 0.85
C VAL A 130 -3.71 -5.75 0.85
N ASN A 131 -3.84 -6.41 2.00
CA ASN A 131 -4.59 -7.65 2.14
C ASN A 131 -6.10 -7.49 1.83
N SER A 132 -6.66 -6.28 1.94
CA SER A 132 -8.04 -6.02 1.50
C SER A 132 -8.19 -5.96 -0.02
N LYS A 133 -7.08 -5.79 -0.77
CA LYS A 133 -7.06 -5.76 -2.23
C LYS A 133 -6.76 -7.13 -2.83
N LEU A 134 -5.98 -7.95 -2.13
CA LEU A 134 -5.57 -9.27 -2.60
C LEU A 134 -6.59 -10.33 -2.18
N THR A 135 -7.10 -11.11 -3.14
CA THR A 135 -8.03 -12.22 -2.90
C THR A 135 -7.34 -13.59 -2.92
N SER A 136 -6.22 -13.69 -3.66
CA SER A 136 -5.46 -14.93 -3.89
C SER A 136 -4.57 -15.33 -2.70
N ARG A 137 -4.05 -14.36 -1.95
CA ARG A 137 -3.05 -14.58 -0.91
C ARG A 137 -3.13 -13.54 0.20
N LYS A 138 -2.64 -13.93 1.38
CA LYS A 138 -2.46 -13.04 2.53
C LYS A 138 -0.98 -12.77 2.77
N ILE A 139 -0.57 -11.52 2.65
CA ILE A 139 0.79 -11.05 2.95
C ILE A 139 0.94 -10.74 4.44
N LYS A 140 2.17 -10.91 4.94
CA LYS A 140 2.58 -10.79 6.34
C LYS A 140 3.62 -9.70 6.57
N ASN A 141 4.35 -9.30 5.53
CA ASN A 141 5.44 -8.33 5.64
C ASN A 141 5.56 -7.42 4.40
N PHE A 142 6.50 -6.47 4.46
CA PHE A 142 6.92 -5.62 3.33
C PHE A 142 8.35 -5.97 2.88
N SER A 143 8.75 -7.23 3.05
CA SER A 143 10.06 -7.73 2.69
C SER A 143 9.89 -8.89 1.70
N ASN A 144 10.28 -10.11 2.08
CA ASN A 144 10.30 -11.28 1.21
C ASN A 144 8.95 -11.71 0.60
N ASP A 145 7.80 -11.27 1.13
CA ASP A 145 6.52 -11.54 0.46
C ASP A 145 6.41 -10.84 -0.91
N TRP A 146 7.23 -9.81 -1.15
CA TRP A 146 7.15 -8.94 -2.33
C TRP A 146 8.21 -9.24 -3.41
N ASN A 147 9.24 -10.02 -3.07
CA ASN A 147 10.44 -10.13 -3.89
C ASN A 147 10.26 -10.97 -5.16
N THR A 148 9.18 -11.74 -5.30
CA THR A 148 8.89 -12.49 -6.53
C THR A 148 8.26 -11.61 -7.62
N GLY A 149 7.69 -10.45 -7.25
CA GLY A 149 6.93 -9.56 -8.13
C GLY A 149 5.43 -9.88 -8.22
N ASP A 150 4.97 -11.03 -7.72
CA ASP A 150 3.55 -11.40 -7.79
C ASP A 150 2.67 -10.43 -7.03
N VAL A 151 3.04 -10.10 -5.79
CA VAL A 151 2.24 -9.21 -4.92
C VAL A 151 2.12 -7.81 -5.54
N LEU A 152 3.19 -7.29 -6.14
CA LEU A 152 3.16 -5.98 -6.81
C LEU A 152 2.18 -6.00 -7.99
N ASN A 153 2.25 -7.03 -8.83
CA ASN A 153 1.46 -7.12 -10.05
C ASN A 153 0.00 -7.46 -9.75
N GLU A 154 -0.26 -8.31 -8.75
CA GLU A 154 -1.60 -8.57 -8.23
C GLU A 154 -2.22 -7.31 -7.61
N LEU A 155 -1.43 -6.48 -6.91
CA LEU A 155 -1.92 -5.20 -6.37
C LEU A 155 -2.26 -4.21 -7.48
N ILE A 156 -1.42 -4.09 -8.52
CA ILE A 156 -1.72 -3.27 -9.71
C ILE A 156 -3.03 -3.76 -10.35
N HIS A 157 -3.15 -5.07 -10.58
CA HIS A 157 -4.36 -5.67 -11.16
C HIS A 157 -5.60 -5.43 -10.30
N ALA A 158 -5.50 -5.52 -8.97
CA ALA A 158 -6.61 -5.28 -8.07
C ALA A 158 -7.10 -3.82 -8.10
N LEU A 159 -6.21 -2.86 -8.37
CA LEU A 159 -6.54 -1.44 -8.47
C LEU A 159 -7.05 -1.06 -9.86
N GLU A 160 -6.41 -1.63 -10.90
CA GLU A 160 -6.68 -1.39 -12.31
C GLU A 160 -6.54 -2.70 -13.13
N PRO A 161 -7.61 -3.52 -13.21
CA PRO A 161 -7.56 -4.81 -13.90
C PRO A 161 -7.15 -4.71 -15.37
N ASP A 162 -7.49 -3.59 -16.03
CA ASP A 162 -7.21 -3.34 -17.45
C ASP A 162 -5.75 -2.96 -17.72
N PHE A 163 -4.96 -2.64 -16.69
CA PHE A 163 -3.61 -2.13 -16.87
C PHE A 163 -2.57 -3.22 -16.99
N ILE A 164 -2.84 -4.40 -16.43
CA ILE A 164 -1.90 -5.51 -16.35
C ILE A 164 -2.62 -6.85 -16.57
N ASP A 165 -2.05 -7.67 -17.46
CA ASP A 165 -2.45 -9.07 -17.62
C ASP A 165 -1.55 -9.94 -16.73
N LEU A 166 -2.17 -10.63 -15.77
CA LEU A 166 -1.45 -11.50 -14.84
C LEU A 166 -0.83 -12.72 -15.55
N ALA A 167 -1.38 -13.17 -16.67
CA ALA A 167 -0.78 -14.23 -17.47
C ALA A 167 0.51 -13.76 -18.16
N ASP A 168 0.51 -12.55 -18.72
CA ASP A 168 1.72 -11.93 -19.27
C ASP A 168 2.76 -11.66 -18.18
N SER A 169 2.35 -11.15 -17.02
CA SER A 169 3.21 -10.99 -15.84
C SER A 169 3.86 -12.31 -15.41
N ALA A 170 3.10 -13.40 -15.37
CA ALA A 170 3.63 -14.71 -15.00
C ALA A 170 4.71 -15.19 -16.00
N SER A 171 4.57 -14.85 -17.28
CA SER A 171 5.54 -15.20 -18.33
C SER A 171 6.91 -14.53 -18.18
N LYS A 172 7.02 -13.45 -17.39
CA LYS A 172 8.28 -12.71 -17.16
C LYS A 172 9.25 -13.38 -16.18
N GLY A 173 9.01 -14.64 -15.78
CA GLY A 173 9.79 -15.28 -14.71
C GLY A 173 9.54 -14.63 -13.35
N GLU A 174 10.40 -14.85 -12.36
CA GLU A 174 10.25 -14.30 -11.00
C GLU A 174 11.36 -13.29 -10.67
N GLY A 175 11.11 -12.42 -9.70
CA GLY A 175 12.12 -11.48 -9.21
C GLY A 175 12.19 -10.20 -10.04
N GLU A 176 13.41 -9.82 -10.40
CA GLU A 176 13.72 -8.50 -10.98
C GLU A 176 12.92 -8.19 -12.26
N GLU A 177 12.84 -9.13 -13.21
CA GLU A 177 12.13 -8.90 -14.49
C GLU A 177 10.62 -8.69 -14.29
N ARG A 178 9.99 -9.50 -13.42
CA ARG A 178 8.56 -9.38 -13.10
C ARG A 178 8.26 -8.11 -12.32
N ILE A 179 9.13 -7.74 -11.38
CA ILE A 179 9.02 -6.48 -10.64
C ILE A 179 9.17 -5.31 -11.60
N GLN A 180 10.19 -5.31 -12.47
CA GLN A 180 10.41 -4.24 -13.44
C GLN A 180 9.20 -4.04 -14.35
N TYR A 181 8.57 -5.12 -14.80
CA TYR A 181 7.32 -5.05 -15.56
C TYR A 181 6.20 -4.32 -14.78
N GLY A 182 6.02 -4.65 -13.51
CA GLY A 182 5.06 -3.97 -12.63
C GLY A 182 5.39 -2.49 -12.39
N LEU A 183 6.66 -2.18 -12.13
CA LEU A 183 7.14 -0.80 -11.96
C LEU A 183 6.87 0.05 -13.20
N SER A 184 7.17 -0.47 -14.40
CA SER A 184 6.91 0.22 -15.67
C SER A 184 5.41 0.51 -15.87
N ILE A 185 4.53 -0.46 -15.58
CA ILE A 185 3.09 -0.25 -15.70
C ILE A 185 2.59 0.80 -14.70
N ALA A 186 3.06 0.74 -13.45
CA ALA A 186 2.69 1.70 -12.43
C ALA A 186 3.13 3.13 -12.81
N GLU A 187 4.32 3.28 -13.38
CA GLU A 187 4.84 4.57 -13.83
C GLU A 187 4.10 5.09 -15.07
N ASP A 188 3.96 4.27 -16.11
CA ASP A 188 3.40 4.68 -17.40
C ASP A 188 1.87 4.88 -17.37
N LYS A 189 1.14 4.04 -16.64
CA LYS A 189 -0.34 4.03 -16.66
C LYS A 189 -0.97 4.60 -15.40
N MET A 190 -0.34 4.44 -14.24
CA MET A 190 -0.88 4.91 -12.95
C MET A 190 -0.23 6.23 -12.49
N GLU A 191 0.79 6.72 -13.19
CA GLU A 191 1.58 7.89 -12.79
C GLU A 191 2.22 7.74 -11.40
N ILE A 192 2.51 6.49 -10.99
CA ILE A 192 3.18 6.17 -9.72
C ILE A 192 4.69 6.10 -9.98
N PRO A 193 5.50 7.01 -9.41
CA PRO A 193 6.93 7.07 -9.72
C PRO A 193 7.69 5.87 -9.16
N ALA A 194 8.59 5.29 -9.95
CA ALA A 194 9.42 4.15 -9.56
C ALA A 194 10.54 4.55 -8.57
N ILE A 195 10.16 4.81 -7.32
CA ILE A 195 11.09 5.24 -6.27
C ILE A 195 11.98 4.12 -5.74
N ILE A 196 11.61 2.86 -5.91
CA ILE A 196 12.46 1.69 -5.61
C ILE A 196 12.92 1.07 -6.93
N ALA A 197 14.14 0.52 -6.96
CA ALA A 197 14.68 -0.16 -8.14
C ALA A 197 14.27 -1.64 -8.14
N ALA A 198 14.09 -2.25 -9.31
CA ALA A 198 13.61 -3.62 -9.42
C ALA A 198 14.58 -4.61 -8.76
N GLU A 199 15.88 -4.43 -8.98
CA GLU A 199 16.96 -5.24 -8.42
C GLU A 199 17.02 -5.16 -6.89
N ASP A 200 16.64 -4.01 -6.33
CA ASP A 200 16.63 -3.74 -4.89
C ASP A 200 15.39 -4.37 -4.22
N MET A 201 14.24 -4.41 -4.91
CA MET A 201 13.01 -5.06 -4.43
C MET A 201 13.02 -6.59 -4.62
N ALA A 202 13.80 -7.08 -5.60
CA ALA A 202 13.97 -8.51 -5.88
C ALA A 202 14.95 -9.23 -4.94
N LEU A 203 15.59 -8.51 -4.00
CA LEU A 203 16.48 -9.11 -3.01
C LEU A 203 15.75 -10.20 -2.20
N PRO A 204 16.44 -11.22 -1.66
CA PRO A 204 15.82 -12.24 -0.81
C PRO A 204 15.11 -11.65 0.42
N GLU A 205 15.67 -10.57 0.96
CA GLU A 205 15.12 -9.80 2.08
C GLU A 205 15.22 -8.29 1.75
N PRO A 206 14.28 -7.74 0.96
CA PRO A 206 14.32 -6.33 0.61
C PRO A 206 14.02 -5.46 1.83
N ASP A 207 14.54 -4.23 1.82
CA ASP A 207 14.36 -3.27 2.92
C ASP A 207 12.89 -2.90 3.09
N GLU A 208 12.31 -3.24 4.25
CA GLU A 208 10.88 -3.04 4.51
C GLU A 208 10.46 -1.56 4.40
N LEU A 209 11.31 -0.63 4.83
CA LEU A 209 10.97 0.80 4.81
C LEU A 209 10.87 1.32 3.37
N SER A 210 11.77 0.86 2.51
CA SER A 210 11.77 1.17 1.08
C SER A 210 10.54 0.62 0.37
N VAL A 211 10.19 -0.65 0.61
CA VAL A 211 8.98 -1.26 0.05
C VAL A 211 7.72 -0.57 0.58
N MET A 212 7.63 -0.28 1.88
CA MET A 212 6.51 0.46 2.47
C MET A 212 6.34 1.85 1.85
N ALA A 213 7.45 2.58 1.66
CA ALA A 213 7.42 3.90 1.03
C ALA A 213 6.83 3.81 -0.38
N TYR A 214 7.25 2.82 -1.17
CA TYR A 214 6.74 2.61 -2.52
C TYR A 214 5.26 2.18 -2.52
N VAL A 215 4.90 1.16 -1.75
CA VAL A 215 3.51 0.64 -1.66
C VAL A 215 2.52 1.71 -1.22
N SER A 216 2.95 2.66 -0.37
CA SER A 216 2.07 3.74 0.07
C SER A 216 1.62 4.68 -1.06
N TYR A 217 2.33 4.75 -2.20
CA TYR A 217 1.85 5.47 -3.39
C TYR A 217 0.60 4.84 -3.99
N PHE A 218 0.49 3.50 -4.01
CA PHE A 218 -0.70 2.81 -4.53
C PHE A 218 -1.94 3.11 -3.69
N ARG A 219 -1.78 3.21 -2.36
CA ARG A 219 -2.88 3.60 -1.48
C ARG A 219 -3.31 5.05 -1.71
N HIS A 220 -2.37 5.94 -2.03
CA HIS A 220 -2.70 7.32 -2.41
C HIS A 220 -3.38 7.40 -3.76
N TYR A 221 -2.91 6.62 -4.73
CA TYR A 221 -3.53 6.49 -6.03
C TYR A 221 -5.00 6.11 -5.91
N GLU A 222 -5.32 5.06 -5.13
CA GLU A 222 -6.71 4.66 -4.87
C GLU A 222 -7.52 5.79 -4.23
N ALA A 223 -7.01 6.41 -3.16
CA ALA A 223 -7.73 7.47 -2.46
C ALA A 223 -7.99 8.71 -3.35
N GLU A 224 -7.09 9.00 -4.29
CA GLU A 224 -7.27 10.09 -5.25
C GLU A 224 -8.23 9.70 -6.38
N LYS A 225 -8.17 8.46 -6.87
CA LYS A 225 -9.14 7.90 -7.82
C LYS A 225 -10.56 7.96 -7.25
N GLU A 226 -10.75 7.57 -5.99
CA GLU A 226 -12.05 7.63 -5.29
C GLU A 226 -12.60 9.06 -5.17
N LYS A 227 -11.74 10.07 -5.03
CA LYS A 227 -12.16 11.48 -5.01
C LYS A 227 -12.49 12.02 -6.40
N ARG A 228 -11.81 11.53 -7.44
CA ARG A 228 -12.08 11.89 -8.84
C ARG A 228 -13.36 11.27 -9.36
N LEU A 229 -13.72 10.09 -8.87
CA LEU A 229 -15.00 9.45 -9.16
C LEU A 229 -16.14 10.38 -8.70
N GLY A 230 -17.05 10.74 -9.61
CA GLY A 230 -18.19 11.58 -9.27
C GLY A 230 -19.08 10.90 -8.21
N GLU A 231 -19.76 11.69 -7.39
CA GLU A 231 -20.60 11.18 -6.29
C GLU A 231 -21.63 10.13 -6.76
N ALA A 232 -22.20 10.34 -7.95
CA ALA A 232 -23.15 9.41 -8.56
C ALA A 232 -22.54 8.03 -8.88
N GLU A 233 -21.31 8.01 -9.40
CA GLU A 233 -20.60 6.76 -9.73
C GLU A 233 -20.13 6.05 -8.46
N ARG A 234 -19.71 6.81 -7.45
CA ARG A 234 -19.37 6.25 -6.13
C ARG A 234 -20.58 5.59 -5.48
N LEU A 235 -21.74 6.26 -5.51
CA LEU A 235 -22.99 5.69 -4.99
C LEU A 235 -23.43 4.48 -5.80
N ALA A 236 -23.26 4.48 -7.12
CA ALA A 236 -23.57 3.32 -7.96
C ALA A 236 -22.70 2.11 -7.61
N ARG A 237 -21.38 2.31 -7.50
CA ARG A 237 -20.44 1.24 -7.13
C ARG A 237 -20.65 0.75 -5.70
N GLU A 238 -20.87 1.65 -4.74
CA GLU A 238 -21.21 1.23 -3.36
C GLU A 238 -22.55 0.48 -3.35
N ALA A 239 -23.55 0.94 -4.08
CA ALA A 239 -24.83 0.24 -4.19
C ALA A 239 -24.69 -1.15 -4.86
N GLU A 240 -23.78 -1.30 -5.83
CA GLU A 240 -23.46 -2.58 -6.44
C GLU A 240 -22.75 -3.52 -5.46
N LEU A 241 -21.72 -3.04 -4.75
CA LEU A 241 -21.03 -3.78 -3.68
C LEU A 241 -21.97 -4.23 -2.56
N MET A 242 -22.96 -3.40 -2.22
CA MET A 242 -23.98 -3.75 -1.23
C MET A 242 -24.95 -4.85 -1.73
N ARG A 243 -25.03 -5.08 -3.05
CA ARG A 243 -25.86 -6.12 -3.70
C ARG A 243 -25.07 -7.37 -4.08
N THR A 244 -23.74 -7.32 -4.09
CA THR A 244 -22.89 -8.49 -4.37
C THR A 244 -22.55 -9.26 -3.08
N PRO A 245 -22.67 -10.60 -3.05
CA PRO A 245 -22.24 -11.42 -1.93
C PRO A 245 -20.72 -11.39 -1.76
N ASP A 246 -20.26 -11.21 -0.52
CA ASP A 246 -18.88 -11.42 -0.12
C ASP A 246 -18.75 -12.85 0.44
N PRO A 247 -18.04 -13.76 -0.25
CA PRO A 247 -17.90 -15.15 0.17
C PRO A 247 -17.37 -15.32 1.61
N SER A 248 -16.52 -14.40 2.08
CA SER A 248 -15.94 -14.44 3.43
C SER A 248 -16.92 -14.09 4.54
N LYS A 249 -18.04 -13.45 4.19
CA LYS A 249 -19.07 -12.99 5.13
C LYS A 249 -20.33 -13.85 5.10
N CYS A 250 -20.52 -14.63 4.03
CA CYS A 250 -21.65 -15.52 3.90
C CYS A 250 -21.63 -16.60 4.99
N VAL A 251 -22.81 -16.98 5.47
CA VAL A 251 -22.94 -17.95 6.58
C VAL A 251 -23.84 -19.10 6.17
N MET A 252 -23.50 -20.30 6.64
CA MET A 252 -24.31 -21.50 6.46
C MET A 252 -24.92 -21.88 7.81
N SER A 253 -26.21 -22.20 7.85
CA SER A 253 -26.91 -22.64 9.06
C SER A 253 -27.92 -23.73 8.75
N GLY A 254 -28.11 -24.66 9.68
CA GLY A 254 -29.12 -25.72 9.54
C GLY A 254 -28.68 -27.05 10.16
N PRO A 255 -29.61 -27.99 10.35
CA PRO A 255 -29.33 -29.30 10.92
C PRO A 255 -28.38 -30.13 10.06
N GLY A 256 -28.42 -29.99 8.73
CA GLY A 256 -27.55 -30.71 7.79
C GLY A 256 -26.06 -30.35 7.86
N LEU A 257 -25.69 -29.29 8.60
CA LEU A 257 -24.29 -28.94 8.86
C LEU A 257 -23.74 -29.57 10.15
N LYS A 258 -24.61 -30.14 10.99
CA LYS A 258 -24.24 -30.64 12.32
C LYS A 258 -24.26 -32.16 12.39
N THR A 259 -25.33 -32.77 11.87
CA THR A 259 -25.58 -34.20 11.99
C THR A 259 -26.27 -34.71 10.73
N GLY A 260 -25.86 -35.87 10.25
CA GLY A 260 -26.54 -36.60 9.18
C GLY A 260 -27.10 -37.91 9.72
N GLU A 261 -28.36 -38.19 9.41
CA GLU A 261 -28.97 -39.51 9.65
C GLU A 261 -29.18 -40.20 8.30
N VAL A 262 -28.88 -41.50 8.24
CA VAL A 262 -29.00 -42.29 7.02
C VAL A 262 -30.46 -42.30 6.56
N LEU A 263 -30.68 -41.96 5.29
CA LEU A 263 -32.00 -41.87 4.64
C LEU A 263 -32.94 -40.79 5.18
N VAL A 264 -32.46 -39.86 6.02
CA VAL A 264 -33.23 -38.70 6.46
C VAL A 264 -32.72 -37.46 5.74
N PRO A 265 -33.54 -36.79 4.91
CA PRO A 265 -33.17 -35.53 4.29
C PRO A 265 -32.79 -34.50 5.36
N GLN A 266 -31.62 -33.89 5.22
CA GLN A 266 -31.14 -32.84 6.12
C GLN A 266 -30.94 -31.54 5.36
N GLU A 267 -31.56 -30.49 5.86
CA GLU A 267 -31.52 -29.19 5.21
C GLU A 267 -30.43 -28.29 5.81
N PHE A 268 -29.85 -27.45 4.97
CA PHE A 268 -29.07 -26.31 5.40
C PHE A 268 -29.36 -25.12 4.49
N THR A 269 -29.17 -23.92 5.02
CA THR A 269 -29.42 -22.65 4.34
C THR A 269 -28.11 -21.90 4.23
N VAL A 270 -27.82 -21.38 3.05
CA VAL A 270 -26.72 -20.44 2.81
C VAL A 270 -27.30 -19.03 2.79
N THR A 271 -26.85 -18.19 3.71
CA THR A 271 -27.23 -16.77 3.76
C THR A 271 -26.15 -15.95 3.07
N ALA A 272 -26.49 -15.40 1.91
CA ALA A 272 -25.66 -14.44 1.19
C ALA A 272 -25.57 -13.14 1.99
N LYS A 273 -24.35 -12.68 2.25
CA LYS A 273 -24.06 -11.43 2.95
C LYS A 273 -23.11 -10.57 2.13
N ASN A 274 -23.32 -9.26 2.15
CA ASN A 274 -22.42 -8.32 1.51
C ASN A 274 -21.16 -8.08 2.36
N CYS A 275 -20.26 -7.21 1.88
CA CYS A 275 -19.02 -6.85 2.57
C CYS A 275 -19.23 -6.22 3.97
N LYS A 276 -20.41 -5.64 4.24
CA LYS A 276 -20.79 -5.10 5.57
C LYS A 276 -21.42 -6.15 6.49
N GLY A 277 -21.69 -7.36 5.99
CA GLY A 277 -22.31 -8.45 6.73
C GLY A 277 -23.84 -8.41 6.74
N ASP A 278 -24.44 -7.50 5.98
CA ASP A 278 -25.89 -7.42 5.80
C ASP A 278 -26.36 -8.52 4.85
N GLN A 279 -27.52 -9.09 5.13
CA GLN A 279 -28.12 -10.11 4.27
C GLN A 279 -28.56 -9.51 2.94
N ILE A 280 -28.17 -10.16 1.85
CA ILE A 280 -28.59 -9.77 0.50
C ILE A 280 -29.88 -10.53 0.18
N THR A 281 -30.88 -9.78 -0.27
CA THR A 281 -32.22 -10.31 -0.62
C THR A 281 -32.46 -10.38 -2.12
N GLN A 282 -31.52 -9.90 -2.93
CA GLN A 282 -31.57 -9.95 -4.39
C GLN A 282 -30.75 -11.14 -4.90
N GLY A 283 -31.32 -11.91 -5.83
CA GLY A 283 -30.63 -12.99 -6.54
C GLY A 283 -29.67 -12.47 -7.63
N GLY A 284 -28.93 -13.38 -8.27
CA GLY A 284 -28.02 -13.05 -9.38
C GLY A 284 -26.66 -13.71 -9.29
N VAL A 285 -26.33 -14.36 -8.17
CA VAL A 285 -25.09 -15.12 -8.00
C VAL A 285 -25.40 -16.61 -7.96
N THR A 286 -24.66 -17.37 -8.77
CA THR A 286 -24.70 -18.83 -8.80
C THR A 286 -23.92 -19.40 -7.63
N TRP A 287 -24.55 -20.29 -6.88
CA TRP A 287 -23.93 -21.03 -5.79
C TRP A 287 -23.67 -22.46 -6.25
N ASN A 288 -22.46 -22.95 -6.01
CA ASN A 288 -22.12 -24.35 -6.20
C ASN A 288 -21.85 -24.94 -4.82
N ALA A 289 -22.59 -25.97 -4.45
CA ALA A 289 -22.40 -26.71 -3.22
C ALA A 289 -22.17 -28.18 -3.58
N HIS A 290 -21.20 -28.78 -2.91
CA HIS A 290 -20.78 -30.15 -3.11
C HIS A 290 -20.76 -30.82 -1.74
N VAL A 291 -21.38 -31.99 -1.64
CA VAL A 291 -21.36 -32.81 -0.42
C VAL A 291 -20.66 -34.10 -0.76
N PHE A 292 -19.74 -34.53 0.10
CA PHE A 292 -18.95 -35.73 -0.11
C PHE A 292 -19.27 -36.76 0.98
N ASP A 293 -19.31 -38.04 0.60
CA ASP A 293 -19.38 -39.15 1.53
C ASP A 293 -18.01 -39.39 2.24
N PRO A 294 -17.94 -40.28 3.24
CA PRO A 294 -16.67 -40.59 3.91
C PRO A 294 -15.59 -41.23 3.01
N GLU A 295 -15.98 -41.74 1.85
CA GLU A 295 -15.09 -42.36 0.85
C GLU A 295 -14.61 -41.34 -0.20
N GLY A 296 -15.10 -40.10 -0.15
CA GLY A 296 -14.74 -39.01 -1.04
C GLY A 296 -15.60 -38.93 -2.31
N ASN A 297 -16.67 -39.71 -2.42
CA ASN A 297 -17.59 -39.63 -3.55
C ASN A 297 -18.57 -38.48 -3.35
N GLU A 298 -18.86 -37.76 -4.43
CA GLU A 298 -19.84 -36.66 -4.41
C GLU A 298 -21.27 -37.21 -4.32
N ILE A 299 -22.00 -36.73 -3.32
CA ILE A 299 -23.42 -37.03 -3.10
C ILE A 299 -24.26 -35.96 -3.80
N PRO A 300 -25.27 -36.35 -4.61
CA PRO A 300 -26.16 -35.40 -5.24
C PRO A 300 -26.96 -34.63 -4.19
N ILE A 301 -26.98 -33.31 -4.33
CA ILE A 301 -27.78 -32.41 -3.49
C ILE A 301 -28.84 -31.69 -4.32
N GLU A 302 -30.01 -31.49 -3.74
CA GLU A 302 -31.04 -30.62 -4.30
C GLU A 302 -30.83 -29.20 -3.77
N GLN A 303 -30.54 -28.26 -4.66
CA GLN A 303 -30.43 -26.85 -4.32
C GLN A 303 -31.71 -26.12 -4.68
N LYS A 304 -32.33 -25.47 -3.69
CA LYS A 304 -33.50 -24.62 -3.89
C LYS A 304 -33.15 -23.18 -3.52
N ILE A 305 -33.26 -22.26 -4.47
CA ILE A 305 -33.08 -20.83 -4.23
C ILE A 305 -34.38 -20.29 -3.61
N MET A 306 -34.38 -20.01 -2.30
CA MET A 306 -35.50 -19.34 -1.64
C MET A 306 -35.26 -17.83 -1.62
N GLY A 307 -35.74 -17.13 -2.65
CA GLY A 307 -35.48 -15.68 -2.79
C GLY A 307 -35.97 -15.02 -4.09
N MET A 308 -37.27 -15.13 -4.37
CA MET A 308 -38.18 -14.13 -4.97
C MET A 308 -39.56 -14.79 -4.90
N GLU A 309 -40.57 -14.11 -4.39
CA GLU A 309 -41.93 -14.65 -4.30
C GLU A 309 -42.41 -15.15 -5.67
N HIS A 310 -42.36 -16.47 -5.86
CA HIS A 310 -43.39 -17.21 -6.55
C HIS A 310 -43.59 -18.51 -5.76
N MET A 311 -44.49 -18.39 -4.78
CA MET A 311 -45.18 -19.51 -4.19
C MET A 311 -46.04 -20.14 -5.30
N ILE A 312 -45.73 -21.41 -5.60
CA ILE A 312 -46.52 -22.46 -6.29
C ILE A 312 -47.56 -21.97 -7.31
#